data_AF-A0A924WV34-F1
#
_entry.id   AF-A0A924WV34-F1
#
_cell.length_a   1.000
_cell.length_b   1.000
_cell.length_c   1.000
_cell.angle_alpha   90.00
_cell.angle_beta   90.00
_cell.angle_gamma   90.00
#
_symmetry.space_group_name_H-M   'P 1'
#
loop_
_entity.id
_entity.type
_entity.pdbx_description
1 polymer ?
#
loop_
_entity_poly.entity_id
_entity_poly.type
_entity_poly.pdbx_seq_one_letter_code
_entity_poly.pdbx_strand_id
1 'polypeptide(L)'
;TYTQIANTTGAFNSFGRVVINDAGNVIFEAGLDAGGGSGIFEGGDPVADKLLLLGESLQPGKIISVIQLGDINSSGQFTLLTSQFGGDRQVWMGTLPEPTALAIFALPMMAALRRRR
;
A
#
# COMPACT_ATOMS: atom_id res chain seq x y z
N THR A 1 3.13 -22.76 9.13
CA THR A 1 2.38 -21.64 9.73
C THR A 1 2.00 -20.68 8.63
N TYR A 2 0.87 -19.98 8.75
CA TYR A 2 0.38 -19.04 7.74
C TYR A 2 0.05 -17.71 8.42
N THR A 3 0.35 -16.59 7.76
CA THR A 3 0.01 -15.23 8.21
C THR A 3 -0.94 -14.61 7.21
N GLN A 4 -2.05 -14.08 7.70
CA GLN A 4 -3.03 -13.37 6.88
C GLN A 4 -2.69 -11.88 6.83
N ILE A 5 -2.58 -11.32 5.61
CA ILE A 5 -2.29 -9.89 5.39
C ILE A 5 -3.57 -9.08 5.16
N ALA A 6 -4.51 -9.60 4.36
CA ALA A 6 -5.78 -8.96 4.05
C ALA A 6 -6.90 -9.99 3.81
N ASN A 7 -8.16 -9.55 3.79
CA ASN A 7 -9.33 -10.35 3.40
C ASN A 7 -10.48 -9.50 2.85
N THR A 8 -11.48 -10.17 2.29
CA THR A 8 -12.69 -9.55 1.75
C THR A 8 -13.88 -9.50 2.72
N THR A 9 -13.65 -9.74 4.02
CA THR A 9 -14.70 -9.59 5.05
C THR A 9 -14.70 -8.20 5.69
N GLY A 10 -13.67 -7.40 5.38
CA GLY A 10 -13.49 -6.02 5.83
C GLY A 10 -13.80 -5.02 4.72
N ALA A 11 -12.83 -4.15 4.40
CA ALA A 11 -13.01 -3.05 3.46
C ALA A 11 -12.69 -3.40 1.98
N PHE A 12 -12.04 -4.53 1.75
CA PHE A 12 -11.77 -5.03 0.39
C PHE A 12 -12.91 -5.94 -0.07
N ASN A 13 -13.22 -5.94 -1.36
CA ASN A 13 -14.22 -6.82 -1.97
C ASN A 13 -13.65 -7.83 -2.97
N SER A 14 -12.39 -7.65 -3.37
CA SER A 14 -11.72 -8.47 -4.38
C SER A 14 -10.21 -8.29 -4.28
N PHE A 15 -9.47 -9.29 -4.75
CA PHE A 15 -8.02 -9.26 -4.87
C PHE A 15 -7.60 -9.61 -6.30
N GLY A 16 -6.54 -8.96 -6.78
CA GLY A 16 -5.92 -9.18 -8.08
C GLY A 16 -4.51 -9.73 -7.97
N ARG A 17 -3.56 -9.14 -8.72
CA ARG A 17 -2.14 -9.53 -8.66
C ARG A 17 -1.58 -9.31 -7.25
N VAL A 18 -0.76 -10.25 -6.79
CA VAL A 18 -0.01 -10.19 -5.53
C VAL A 18 1.46 -10.45 -5.83
N VAL A 19 2.35 -9.65 -5.24
CA VAL A 19 3.81 -9.83 -5.36
C VAL A 19 4.47 -9.71 -3.98
N ILE A 20 5.63 -10.35 -3.82
CA ILE A 20 6.42 -10.33 -2.59
C ILE A 20 7.92 -10.28 -2.94
N ASN A 21 8.73 -9.61 -2.12
CA ASN A 21 10.20 -9.61 -2.24
C ASN A 21 10.89 -10.43 -1.14
N ASP A 22 12.22 -10.54 -1.21
CA ASP A 22 13.02 -11.29 -0.21
C ASP A 22 12.96 -10.69 1.21
N ALA A 23 12.60 -9.41 1.33
CA ALA A 23 12.39 -8.74 2.62
C ALA A 23 11.01 -9.04 3.23
N GLY A 24 10.14 -9.76 2.50
CA GLY A 24 8.79 -10.11 2.94
C GLY A 24 7.77 -8.99 2.75
N ASN A 25 8.09 -7.91 2.03
CA ASN A 25 7.11 -6.89 1.68
C ASN A 25 6.13 -7.45 0.67
N VAL A 26 4.83 -7.35 0.96
CA VAL A 26 3.76 -7.81 0.07
C VAL A 26 3.05 -6.59 -0.50
N ILE A 27 2.85 -6.58 -1.81
CA ILE A 27 2.00 -5.59 -2.48
C ILE A 27 0.94 -6.34 -3.27
N PHE A 28 -0.29 -5.83 -3.27
CA PHE A 28 -1.38 -6.45 -4.00
C PHE A 28 -2.36 -5.43 -4.58
N GLU A 29 -3.01 -5.85 -5.67
CA GLU A 29 -4.20 -5.19 -6.21
C GLU A 29 -5.43 -5.58 -5.40
N ALA A 30 -6.28 -4.61 -5.07
CA ALA A 30 -7.57 -4.87 -4.45
C ALA A 30 -8.65 -3.89 -4.90
N GLY A 31 -9.89 -4.38 -4.91
CA GLY A 31 -11.09 -3.54 -4.96
C GLY A 31 -11.58 -3.21 -3.55
N LEU A 32 -12.09 -2.00 -3.36
CA LEU A 32 -12.71 -1.55 -2.12
C LEU A 32 -14.23 -1.68 -2.19
N ASP A 33 -14.83 -1.97 -1.04
CA ASP A 33 -16.29 -1.96 -0.87
C ASP A 33 -16.92 -0.58 -1.12
N ALA A 34 -18.24 -0.58 -1.27
CA ALA A 34 -19.09 0.62 -1.36
C ALA A 34 -18.66 1.65 -2.43
N GLY A 35 -18.00 1.21 -3.50
CA GLY A 35 -17.59 2.08 -4.61
C GLY A 35 -16.30 2.85 -4.36
N GLY A 36 -15.48 2.45 -3.37
CA GLY A 36 -14.17 3.05 -3.10
C GLY A 36 -13.14 2.89 -4.23
N GLY A 37 -13.46 2.13 -5.27
CA GLY A 37 -12.61 1.92 -6.44
C GLY A 37 -11.67 0.72 -6.30
N SER A 38 -10.63 0.68 -7.13
CA SER A 38 -9.58 -0.34 -7.06
C SER A 38 -8.22 0.34 -6.97
N GLY A 39 -7.24 -0.35 -6.38
CA GLY A 39 -5.92 0.22 -6.15
C GLY A 39 -4.87 -0.80 -5.76
N ILE A 40 -3.74 -0.28 -5.31
CA ILE A 40 -2.54 -1.00 -4.89
C ILE A 40 -2.32 -0.75 -3.41
N PHE A 41 -2.12 -1.82 -2.65
CA PHE A 41 -2.00 -1.79 -1.20
C PHE A 41 -0.81 -2.65 -0.73
N GLU A 42 -0.23 -2.28 0.41
CA GLU A 42 0.85 -3.05 1.07
C GLU A 42 0.39 -3.81 2.33
N GLY A 43 -0.89 -3.72 2.68
CA GLY A 43 -1.43 -4.26 3.92
C GLY A 43 -2.95 -4.21 4.02
N GLY A 44 -3.47 -4.67 5.16
CA GLY A 44 -4.89 -4.89 5.38
C GLY A 44 -5.72 -3.64 5.66
N ASP A 45 -5.10 -2.49 5.97
CA ASP A 45 -5.77 -1.22 6.22
C ASP A 45 -5.79 -0.40 4.91
N PRO A 46 -6.95 -0.22 4.26
CA PRO A 46 -7.03 0.50 2.99
C PRO A 46 -6.78 2.01 3.10
N VAL A 47 -6.68 2.56 4.31
CA VAL A 47 -6.34 3.97 4.55
C VAL A 47 -4.84 4.09 4.81
N ALA A 48 -4.30 3.27 5.71
CA ALA A 48 -2.90 3.35 6.10
C ALA A 48 -1.95 2.72 5.06
N ASP A 49 -2.38 1.62 4.43
CA ASP A 49 -1.53 0.79 3.57
C ASP A 49 -1.79 1.04 2.07
N LYS A 50 -2.47 2.13 1.73
CA LYS A 50 -2.74 2.52 0.33
C LYS A 50 -1.49 3.09 -0.33
N LEU A 51 -1.07 2.49 -1.43
CA LEU A 51 0.00 3.01 -2.28
C LEU A 51 -0.55 3.85 -3.44
N LEU A 52 -1.65 3.43 -4.07
CA LEU A 52 -2.30 4.17 -5.17
C LEU A 52 -3.75 3.73 -5.37
N LEU A 53 -4.67 4.66 -5.63
CA LEU A 53 -6.06 4.37 -6.01
C LEU A 53 -6.40 4.86 -7.43
N LEU A 54 -7.34 4.16 -8.08
CA LEU A 54 -8.04 4.70 -9.25
C LEU A 54 -8.72 6.02 -8.89
N GLY A 55 -8.73 6.96 -9.84
CA GLY A 55 -9.24 8.32 -9.59
C GLY A 55 -8.20 9.29 -9.03
N GLU A 56 -7.04 8.81 -8.56
CA GLU A 56 -5.92 9.67 -8.18
C GLU A 56 -5.14 10.18 -9.41
N SER A 57 -4.27 11.17 -9.18
CA SER A 57 -3.52 11.90 -10.22
C SER A 57 -2.04 11.85 -9.89
N LEU A 58 -1.23 11.21 -10.74
CA LEU A 58 0.24 11.23 -10.61
C LEU A 58 0.89 12.43 -11.33
N GLN A 59 0.13 13.08 -12.22
CA GLN A 59 0.53 14.29 -12.93
C GLN A 59 -0.62 15.31 -12.87
N PRO A 60 -0.34 16.62 -12.90
CA PRO A 60 -1.38 17.64 -12.93
C PRO A 60 -2.37 17.44 -14.08
N GLY A 61 -3.67 17.41 -13.76
CA GLY A 61 -4.75 17.31 -14.74
C GLY A 61 -4.95 15.93 -15.39
N LYS A 62 -4.34 14.88 -14.85
CA LYS A 62 -4.37 13.52 -15.42
C LYS A 62 -4.80 12.47 -14.40
N ILE A 63 -6.06 12.08 -14.48
CA ILE A 63 -6.66 11.07 -13.60
C ILE A 63 -6.37 9.66 -14.13
N ILE A 64 -5.97 8.78 -13.22
CA ILE A 64 -5.72 7.37 -13.51
C ILE A 64 -7.04 6.61 -13.64
N SER A 65 -7.22 5.92 -14.77
CA SER A 65 -8.39 5.08 -15.09
C SER A 65 -8.08 3.58 -15.11
N VAL A 66 -6.80 3.21 -15.19
CA VAL A 66 -6.32 1.82 -15.10
C VAL A 66 -5.06 1.80 -14.27
N ILE A 67 -4.93 0.82 -13.38
CA ILE A 67 -3.69 0.49 -12.66
C ILE A 67 -3.45 -1.01 -12.80
N GLN A 68 -2.22 -1.39 -13.10
CA GLN A 68 -1.75 -2.77 -13.06
C GLN A 68 -0.44 -2.81 -12.29
N LEU A 69 -0.36 -3.69 -11.30
CA LEU A 69 0.83 -3.93 -10.53
C LEU A 69 1.87 -4.66 -11.39
N GLY A 70 3.10 -4.19 -11.36
CA GLY A 70 4.27 -4.87 -11.87
C GLY A 70 4.90 -5.78 -10.82
N ASP A 71 6.22 -5.88 -10.82
CA ASP A 71 6.97 -6.59 -9.78
C ASP A 71 7.63 -5.62 -8.79
N ILE A 72 8.08 -6.18 -7.66
CA ILE A 72 8.80 -5.53 -6.58
C ILE A 72 10.21 -6.13 -6.46
N ASN A 73 11.20 -5.30 -6.12
CA ASN A 73 12.55 -5.76 -5.79
C ASN A 73 12.82 -5.71 -4.27
N SER A 74 13.93 -6.29 -3.84
CA SER A 74 14.32 -6.36 -2.42
C SER A 74 14.70 -5.00 -1.79
N SER A 75 14.72 -3.92 -2.58
CA SER A 75 14.86 -2.54 -2.10
C SER A 75 13.51 -1.84 -1.90
N GLY A 76 12.39 -2.56 -1.98
CA GLY A 76 11.05 -2.00 -1.81
C GLY A 76 10.59 -1.15 -3.00
N GLN A 77 11.29 -1.20 -4.14
CA GLN A 77 10.85 -0.52 -5.35
C GLN A 77 9.93 -1.43 -6.15
N PHE A 78 8.83 -0.89 -6.65
CA PHE A 78 7.85 -1.63 -7.43
C PHE A 78 7.49 -0.88 -8.69
N THR A 79 6.99 -1.60 -9.69
CA THR A 79 6.54 -1.01 -10.96
C THR A 79 5.03 -0.99 -11.06
N LEU A 80 4.49 0.01 -11.74
CA LEU A 80 3.07 0.11 -12.07
C LEU A 80 2.90 0.42 -13.55
N LEU A 81 1.89 -0.15 -14.19
CA LEU A 81 1.40 0.27 -15.49
C LEU A 81 0.06 0.96 -15.30
N THR A 82 0.01 2.26 -15.59
CA THR A 82 -1.22 3.05 -15.50
C THR A 82 -1.74 3.44 -16.87
N SER A 83 -3.05 3.65 -16.99
CA SER A 83 -3.61 4.44 -18.08
C SER A 83 -4.41 5.62 -17.53
N GLN A 84 -4.44 6.70 -18.30
CA GLN A 84 -5.20 7.90 -18.00
C GLN A 84 -6.44 7.97 -18.88
N PHE A 85 -7.47 8.71 -18.43
CA PHE A 85 -8.54 9.12 -19.34
C PHE A 85 -7.93 9.90 -20.52
N GLY A 86 -8.05 9.35 -21.74
CA GLY A 86 -7.41 9.89 -22.95
C GLY A 86 -6.43 8.95 -23.66
N GLY A 87 -6.11 7.78 -23.09
CA GLY A 87 -5.50 6.66 -23.82
C GLY A 87 -3.99 6.46 -23.67
N ASP A 88 -3.28 7.34 -22.96
CA ASP A 88 -1.85 7.15 -22.70
C ASP A 88 -1.64 6.01 -21.68
N ARG A 89 -0.68 5.12 -21.96
CA ARG A 89 -0.18 4.12 -20.99
C ARG A 89 1.19 4.55 -20.50
N GLN A 90 1.41 4.48 -19.20
CA GLN A 90 2.64 4.93 -18.55
C GLN A 90 3.13 3.88 -17.55
N VAL A 91 4.46 3.68 -17.53
CA VAL A 91 5.13 2.85 -16.54
C VAL A 91 5.71 3.75 -15.46
N TRP A 92 5.44 3.41 -14.21
CA TRP A 92 5.93 4.11 -13.03
C TRP A 92 6.80 3.19 -12.19
N MET A 93 7.75 3.79 -11.50
CA MET A 93 8.44 3.16 -10.38
C MET A 93 7.98 3.86 -9.10
N GLY A 94 7.41 3.10 -8.18
CA GLY A 94 7.13 3.51 -6.81
C GLY A 94 8.15 2.92 -5.86
N THR A 95 8.20 3.46 -4.64
CA THR A 95 8.95 2.90 -3.53
C THR A 95 7.99 2.77 -2.37
N LEU A 96 8.03 1.64 -1.66
CA LEU A 96 7.29 1.50 -0.42
C LEU A 96 7.70 2.62 0.54
N PRO A 97 6.74 3.26 1.24
CA PRO A 97 7.09 4.18 2.30
C PRO A 97 7.92 3.42 3.34
N GLU A 98 8.98 4.05 3.86
CA GLU A 98 9.67 3.51 5.04
C GLU A 98 8.61 3.17 6.09
N PRO A 99 8.61 1.96 6.67
CA PRO A 99 7.56 1.55 7.60
C PRO A 99 7.52 2.57 8.74
N THR A 100 6.48 3.41 8.75
CA THR A 100 6.24 4.36 9.83
C THR A 100 5.89 3.63 11.14
N ALA A 101 5.82 2.29 11.11
CA ALA A 101 5.48 1.36 12.17
C ALA A 101 6.59 1.11 13.23
N LEU A 102 7.67 1.89 13.29
CA LEU A 102 8.52 1.99 14.50
C LEU A 102 8.32 3.26 15.31
N ALA A 103 7.29 4.08 15.01
CA ALA A 103 7.02 5.29 15.80
C ALA A 103 6.35 5.06 17.16
N ILE A 104 5.89 3.85 17.55
CA ILE A 104 5.30 3.63 18.90
C ILE A 104 5.66 2.27 19.52
N PHE A 105 6.96 1.93 19.57
CA PHE A 105 7.47 1.02 20.61
C PHE A 105 8.62 1.63 21.43
N ALA A 106 8.72 2.96 21.46
CA ALA A 106 9.75 3.70 22.22
C ALA A 106 9.21 4.56 23.38
N LEU A 107 8.10 4.16 24.04
CA LEU A 107 7.80 4.63 25.39
C LEU A 107 7.44 3.42 26.27
N PRO A 108 8.44 2.90 26.99
CA PRO A 108 8.33 3.00 28.43
C PRO A 108 9.67 3.38 29.05
N MET A 109 10.09 4.66 28.96
CA MET A 109 11.27 5.07 29.74
C MET A 109 11.37 6.58 30.03
N MET A 110 10.31 7.23 30.52
CA MET A 110 10.46 8.44 31.37
C MET A 110 9.18 8.66 32.20
N ALA A 111 8.98 7.82 33.21
CA ALA A 111 8.12 8.13 34.35
C ALA A 111 8.41 7.26 35.59
N ALA A 112 9.20 6.18 35.44
CA ALA A 112 9.64 5.36 36.57
C ALA A 112 10.98 5.86 37.16
N LEU A 113 11.10 7.17 37.43
CA LEU A 113 12.18 7.72 38.25
C LEU A 113 11.72 9.01 38.96
N ARG A 114 10.62 8.91 39.71
CA ARG A 114 10.46 9.75 40.90
C ARG A 114 9.72 9.02 42.02
N ARG A 115 10.34 7.94 42.51
CA ARG A 115 10.23 7.55 43.92
C ARG A 115 11.63 7.27 44.44
N ARG A 116 12.22 8.26 45.12
CA ARG A 116 13.11 8.06 46.26
C ARG A 116 13.19 9.34 47.09
N ARG A 117 12.57 9.24 48.26
CA ARG A 117 12.62 10.08 49.46
C ARG A 117 11.93 11.43 49.38
#